data_AF-A0A0N9W1Y9-F1
#
_entry.id   AF-A0A0N9W1Y9-F1
#
_cell.length_a   1.000
_cell.length_b   1.000
_cell.length_c   1.000
_cell.angle_alpha   90.00
_cell.angle_beta   90.00
_cell.angle_gamma   90.00
#
_symmetry.space_group_name_H-M   'P 1'
#
loop_
_entity.id
_entity.type
_entity.pdbx_description
1 polymer ?
#
loop_
_entity_poly.entity_id
_entity_poly.type
_entity_poly.pdbx_seq_one_letter_code
_entity_poly.pdbx_strand_id
1 'polypeptide(L)'
;MGRPTKTMKTKHSEPNPEISYRRPDGDSFRYRCQVTEDRVIWSAFMNDTSEWGRWRNRYSEGDASTTYSVSNGLLTISNDQSGDQTFKKKDF
;
A
#
# COMPACT_ATOMS: atom_id res chain seq x y z
N MET A 1 -3.31 11.18 -10.72
CA MET A 1 -3.49 11.99 -9.50
C MET A 1 -4.31 11.19 -8.48
N GLY A 2 -3.74 10.88 -7.32
CA GLY A 2 -4.42 10.13 -6.25
C GLY A 2 -5.55 10.95 -5.63
N ARG A 3 -6.73 10.35 -5.45
CA ARG A 3 -7.86 11.01 -4.78
C ARG A 3 -7.67 10.94 -3.25
N PRO A 4 -8.04 11.98 -2.49
CA PRO A 4 -7.83 12.02 -1.04
C PRO A 4 -8.59 10.89 -0.33
N THR A 5 -7.88 10.14 0.51
CA THR A 5 -8.45 9.11 1.39
C THR A 5 -8.63 9.69 2.79
N LYS A 6 -9.85 9.66 3.34
CA LYS A 6 -10.14 10.27 4.66
C LYS A 6 -9.50 9.52 5.83
N THR A 7 -9.45 8.19 5.79
CA THR A 7 -8.88 7.35 6.86
C THR A 7 -8.53 5.97 6.31
N MET A 8 -7.30 5.53 6.54
CA MET A 8 -6.88 4.13 6.37
C MET A 8 -7.00 3.41 7.72
N LYS A 9 -7.45 2.16 7.70
CA LYS A 9 -7.54 1.29 8.87
C LYS A 9 -6.71 0.04 8.66
N THR A 10 -5.85 -0.27 9.63
CA THR A 10 -5.20 -1.58 9.73
C THR A 10 -6.17 -2.54 10.41
N LYS A 11 -6.47 -3.68 9.78
CA LYS A 11 -7.34 -4.71 10.37
C LYS A 11 -6.57 -5.72 11.19
N HIS A 12 -5.41 -6.12 10.70
CA HIS A 12 -4.44 -6.97 11.40
C HIS A 12 -3.05 -6.65 10.87
N SER A 13 -2.03 -6.85 11.70
CA SER A 13 -0.65 -6.48 11.39
C SER A 13 0.21 -7.66 10.96
N GLU A 14 -0.19 -8.90 11.26
CA GLU A 14 0.64 -10.08 11.04
C GLU A 14 -0.20 -11.23 10.43
N PRO A 15 0.40 -12.12 9.62
CA PRO A 15 1.77 -12.05 9.07
C PRO A 15 1.88 -11.13 7.84
N ASN A 16 0.75 -10.72 7.26
CA ASN A 16 0.69 -9.80 6.13
C ASN A 16 -0.29 -8.68 6.51
N PRO A 17 0.18 -7.48 6.88
CA PRO A 17 -0.71 -6.40 7.30
C PRO A 17 -1.86 -6.19 6.30
N GLU A 18 -3.10 -6.21 6.79
CA GLU A 18 -4.27 -5.83 5.99
C GLU A 18 -4.64 -4.38 6.28
N ILE A 19 -4.64 -3.56 5.23
CA ILE A 19 -5.13 -2.20 5.26
C ILE A 19 -6.42 -2.08 4.47
N SER A 20 -7.28 -1.16 4.89
CA SER A 20 -8.50 -0.83 4.18
C SER A 20 -8.80 0.65 4.24
N TYR A 21 -9.38 1.19 3.17
CA TYR A 21 -9.90 2.54 3.18
C TYR A 21 -11.19 2.62 2.38
N ARG A 22 -12.01 3.60 2.71
CA ARG A 22 -13.22 3.94 1.97
C ARG A 22 -13.02 5.27 1.27
N ARG A 23 -13.31 5.31 -0.02
CA ARG A 23 -13.30 6.53 -0.83
C ARG A 23 -14.59 7.34 -0.63
N PRO A 24 -14.58 8.65 -0.93
CA PRO A 24 -15.78 9.48 -0.82
C PRO A 24 -16.95 9.04 -1.72
N ASP A 25 -16.67 8.36 -2.83
CA ASP A 25 -17.68 7.77 -3.73
C ASP A 25 -18.37 6.53 -3.14
N GLY A 26 -17.93 6.07 -1.96
CA GLY A 26 -18.50 4.93 -1.24
C GLY A 26 -17.72 3.64 -1.42
N ASP A 27 -16.85 3.56 -2.43
CA ASP A 27 -16.06 2.37 -2.73
C ASP A 27 -15.09 2.06 -1.60
N SER A 28 -14.97 0.77 -1.29
CA SER A 28 -14.07 0.27 -0.26
C SER A 28 -13.00 -0.61 -0.87
N PHE A 29 -11.75 -0.31 -0.52
CA PHE A 29 -10.59 -1.05 -1.00
C PHE A 29 -9.92 -1.73 0.19
N ARG A 30 -9.46 -2.95 -0.04
CA ARG A 30 -8.66 -3.72 0.92
C ARG A 30 -7.41 -4.21 0.25
N TYR A 31 -6.31 -4.14 0.97
CA TYR A 31 -5.01 -4.61 0.52
C TYR A 31 -4.36 -5.40 1.63
N ARG A 32 -3.63 -6.44 1.27
CA ARG A 32 -2.67 -7.09 2.15
C ARG A 32 -1.27 -6.80 1.65
N CYS A 33 -0.34 -6.62 2.58
CA CYS A 33 1.03 -6.25 2.28
C CYS A 33 2.00 -7.32 2.80
N GLN A 34 3.01 -7.62 2.00
CA GLN A 34 4.26 -8.22 2.45
C GLN A 34 5.26 -7.08 2.58
N VAL A 35 5.71 -6.81 3.80
CA VAL A 35 6.68 -5.76 4.09
C VAL A 35 8.00 -6.44 4.42
N THR A 36 9.01 -6.23 3.58
CA THR A 36 10.39 -6.68 3.79
C THR A 36 11.25 -5.47 4.15
N GLU A 37 12.54 -5.65 4.43
CA GLU A 37 13.43 -4.58 4.91
C GLU A 37 13.37 -3.27 4.10
N ASP A 38 13.29 -3.36 2.77
CA ASP A 38 13.32 -2.22 1.86
C ASP A 38 12.09 -2.09 0.95
N ARG A 39 11.08 -2.98 1.07
CA ARG A 39 10.06 -3.15 0.03
C ARG A 39 8.69 -3.46 0.56
N VAL A 40 7.69 -3.02 -0.20
CA VAL A 40 6.28 -3.37 0.00
C VAL A 40 5.76 -4.05 -1.26
N ILE A 41 5.37 -5.32 -1.12
CA ILE A 41 4.62 -6.05 -2.14
C ILE A 41 3.17 -6.13 -1.67
N TRP A 42 2.21 -5.82 -2.53
CA TRP A 42 0.80 -5.77 -2.14
C TRP A 42 -0.08 -6.62 -3.04
N SER A 43 -1.25 -6.98 -2.51
CA SER A 43 -2.33 -7.69 -3.21
C SER A 43 -3.65 -7.05 -2.83
N ALA A 44 -4.50 -6.76 -3.83
CA ALA A 44 -5.84 -6.21 -3.61
C ALA A 44 -6.84 -7.33 -3.38
N PHE A 45 -7.81 -7.08 -2.52
CA PHE A 45 -8.99 -7.93 -2.39
C PHE A 45 -10.00 -7.58 -3.50
N MET A 46 -10.46 -8.61 -4.20
CA MET A 46 -11.47 -8.50 -5.26
C MET A 46 -12.85 -8.78 -4.64
N ASN A 47 -13.69 -7.75 -4.55
CA ASN A 47 -14.98 -7.85 -3.87
C ASN A 47 -15.99 -8.73 -4.63
N ASP A 48 -15.85 -8.82 -5.96
CA ASP A 48 -16.69 -9.62 -6.85
C ASP A 48 -16.46 -11.13 -6.69
N THR A 49 -15.20 -11.55 -6.57
CA THR A 49 -14.85 -12.97 -6.35
C THR A 49 -14.66 -13.33 -4.88
N SER A 50 -14.59 -12.33 -3.99
CA SER A 50 -14.23 -12.50 -2.58
C SER A 50 -12.85 -13.13 -2.35
N GLU A 51 -11.91 -12.89 -3.26
CA GLU A 51 -10.57 -13.45 -3.22
C GLU A 51 -9.48 -12.38 -3.22
N TRP A 52 -8.29 -12.78 -2.77
CA TRP A 52 -7.09 -11.96 -2.94
C TRP A 52 -6.54 -12.14 -4.35
N GLY A 53 -6.30 -11.03 -5.04
CA GLY A 53 -5.58 -11.05 -6.30
C GLY A 53 -4.12 -11.50 -6.15
N ARG A 54 -3.42 -11.60 -7.28
CA ARG A 54 -1.98 -11.88 -7.28
C ARG A 54 -1.20 -10.83 -6.50
N TRP A 55 -0.05 -11.23 -5.99
CA TRP A 55 0.96 -10.29 -5.50
C TRP A 55 1.49 -9.44 -6.66
N ARG A 56 1.72 -8.15 -6.37
CA ARG A 56 2.29 -7.18 -7.30
C ARG A 56 3.82 -7.22 -7.23
N ASN A 57 4.40 -8.30 -7.75
CA ASN A 57 5.84 -8.57 -7.73
C ASN A 57 6.42 -8.96 -9.11
N ARG A 58 5.66 -8.78 -10.19
CA ARG A 58 6.08 -9.06 -11.57
C ARG A 58 6.50 -7.78 -12.27
N TYR A 59 7.63 -7.23 -11.87
CA TYR A 59 8.10 -5.91 -12.35
C TYR A 59 8.36 -5.91 -13.87
N SER A 60 8.86 -7.01 -14.42
CA SER A 60 9.04 -7.18 -15.88
C SER A 60 7.71 -7.21 -16.65
N GLU A 61 6.59 -7.49 -15.98
CA GLU A 61 5.23 -7.45 -16.54
C GLU A 61 4.52 -6.12 -16.24
N GLY A 62 5.25 -5.12 -15.71
CA GLY A 62 4.75 -3.77 -15.48
C GLY A 62 4.11 -3.53 -14.11
N ASP A 63 4.29 -4.43 -13.13
CA ASP A 63 3.95 -4.09 -11.74
C ASP A 63 4.85 -2.98 -11.22
N ALA A 64 4.26 -2.04 -10.47
CA ALA A 64 5.01 -0.98 -9.82
C ALA A 64 5.91 -1.53 -8.70
N SER A 65 7.19 -1.16 -8.73
CA SER A 65 8.10 -1.37 -7.61
C SER A 65 7.85 -0.32 -6.53
N THR A 66 7.58 -0.77 -5.29
CA THR A 66 7.40 0.11 -4.13
C THR A 66 8.44 -0.21 -3.07
N THR A 67 9.37 0.72 -2.84
CA THR A 67 10.38 0.63 -1.79
C THR A 67 10.12 1.65 -0.70
N TYR A 68 10.72 1.43 0.47
CA TYR A 68 10.69 2.41 1.54
C TYR A 68 12.03 2.52 2.26
N SER A 69 12.28 3.69 2.83
CA SER A 69 13.40 3.90 3.75
C SER A 69 12.96 4.74 4.94
N VAL A 70 13.52 4.43 6.11
CA VAL A 70 13.32 5.21 7.33
C VAL A 70 14.66 5.79 7.75
N SER A 71 14.79 7.12 7.72
CA SER A 71 16.02 7.80 8.14
C SER A 71 15.67 9.11 8.83
N ASN A 72 16.36 9.42 9.94
CA ASN A 72 16.14 10.65 10.71
C ASN A 72 14.66 10.92 11.09
N GLY A 73 13.89 9.85 11.35
CA GLY A 73 12.45 9.96 11.69
C GLY A 73 11.54 10.32 10.51
N LEU A 74 12.06 10.27 9.28
CA LEU A 74 11.31 10.41 8.04
C LEU A 74 11.12 9.04 7.39
N LEU A 75 9.89 8.74 7.00
CA LEU A 75 9.55 7.60 6.14
C LEU A 75 9.46 8.12 4.71
N THR A 76 10.30 7.62 3.81
CA THR A 76 10.19 7.89 2.37
C THR A 76 9.71 6.63 1.68
N ILE A 77 8.61 6.75 0.95
CA ILE A 77 8.08 5.74 0.04
C ILE A 77 8.47 6.13 -1.38
N SER A 78 9.07 5.22 -2.12
CA SER A 78 9.42 5.40 -3.53
C SER A 78 8.62 4.42 -4.37
N ASN A 79 7.94 4.92 -5.39
CA ASN A 79 7.21 4.11 -6.35
C ASN A 79 7.57 4.53 -7.76
N ASP A 80 8.00 3.58 -8.58
CA ASP A 80 8.46 3.84 -9.95
C ASP A 80 7.38 4.36 -10.91
N GLN A 81 6.09 4.22 -10.55
CA GLN A 81 4.95 4.69 -11.36
C GLN A 81 4.23 5.91 -10.78
N SER A 82 4.34 6.17 -9.47
CA SER A 82 3.67 7.29 -8.80
C SER A 82 4.61 8.34 -8.20
N GLY A 83 5.92 8.10 -8.25
CA GLY A 83 6.95 8.97 -7.67
C GLY A 83 7.17 8.75 -6.18
N ASP A 84 7.96 9.64 -5.60
CA ASP A 84 8.37 9.59 -4.20
C ASP A 84 7.44 10.41 -3.29
N GLN A 85 7.22 9.90 -2.08
CA GLN A 85 6.49 10.60 -1.04
C GLN A 85 7.17 10.43 0.32
N THR A 86 7.40 11.54 1.01
CA THR A 86 8.01 11.55 2.35
C THR A 86 6.99 11.93 3.42
N PHE A 87 7.00 11.19 4.51
CA PHE A 87 6.14 11.36 5.68
C PHE A 87 7.00 11.61 6.92
N LYS A 88 6.58 12.56 7.74
CA LYS A 88 7.13 12.80 9.07
C LYS A 88 6.41 11.90 10.07
N LYS A 89 7.03 11.66 11.22
CA LYS A 89 6.40 10.93 12.34
C LYS A 89 5.03 11.48 12.77
N LYS A 90 4.74 12.77 12.55
CA LYS A 90 3.43 13.37 12.88
C LYS A 90 2.33 13.09 11.83
N ASP A 91 2.71 12.55 10.67
CA ASP A 91 1.79 12.29 9.56
C ASP A 91 1.18 10.88 9.66
N PHE A 92 1.63 10.05 10.60
CA PHE A 92 1.12 8.70 10.87
C PHE A 92 1.03 8.38 12.37
#